data_AF-A0A4R2BIR5-F1
#
_entry.id   AF-A0A4R2BIR5-F1
#
_cell.length_a   1.000
_cell.length_b   1.000
_cell.length_c   1.000
_cell.angle_alpha   90.00
_cell.angle_beta   90.00
_cell.angle_gamma   90.00
#
_symmetry.space_group_name_H-M   'P 1'
#
loop_
_entity.id
_entity.type
_entity.pdbx_description
1 polymer ?
#
loop_
_entity_poly.entity_id
_entity_poly.type
_entity_poly.pdbx_seq_one_letter_code
_entity_poly.pdbx_strand_id
1 'polypeptide(L)'
;MNRTFSNDLRRPKAHLSPYIINYLYERNPWKVVWWSAAFPGAGYLLLCKYFTGAMLIIWELFINFQAHINEAILYSLIGEFEMAKAVIDTRWFLIYITVYIFQLRNCYKLTKDLNKFSRVADKLESPILPFNMSPLEISYLAYRRPWEGAFWGFMNPGLESIYANRLPMGLIALVCFIISVYQSNVLPAIHLTFAGKTEMAAAVINPQWYLNMPSLMLFAVSAGYNDIQYTNHLFKVEQSRYLADHFQPAPFNMPHKKKENFMHFISSFDYRSFLEVTISDLEQIGISKENIFVAPLNKKSPFKSNVDPFQGSTSEYEPSFILGMIFMLLGGIYGFILEWGPIIWSLIGLVFGFILGLLLSFIFMKYRWRQKNTQTPTEVILIVECEKQQSEIVEQLLWRHKALGVTKTS
;
A
#
# COMPACT_ATOMS: atom_id res chain seq x y z
N MET A 1 24.78 17.61 12.29
CA MET A 1 24.15 18.02 11.01
C MET A 1 25.06 17.59 9.87
N ASN A 2 24.72 16.50 9.18
CA ASN A 2 25.17 16.16 7.82
C ASN A 2 23.93 15.55 7.16
N ARG A 3 23.05 16.41 6.63
CA ARG A 3 21.73 16.05 6.06
C ARG A 3 21.76 15.96 4.53
N THR A 4 22.79 15.31 4.01
CA THR A 4 22.85 14.82 2.64
C THR A 4 23.11 13.33 2.77
N PHE A 5 22.38 12.47 2.06
CA PHE A 5 22.70 11.04 1.99
C PHE A 5 24.22 10.91 1.81
N SER A 6 24.95 10.52 2.84
CA SER A 6 26.35 10.25 2.62
C SER A 6 26.37 9.00 1.75
N ASN A 7 27.25 8.97 0.75
CA ASN A 7 27.52 7.76 -0.02
C ASN A 7 28.01 6.59 0.86
N ASP A 8 28.09 6.76 2.19
CA ASP A 8 28.55 5.78 3.16
C ASP A 8 27.47 4.78 3.58
N LEU A 9 26.19 5.02 3.24
CA LEU A 9 25.11 4.09 3.59
C LEU A 9 25.12 2.85 2.67
N ARG A 10 25.78 1.79 3.13
CA ARG A 10 25.91 0.52 2.38
C ARG A 10 24.57 -0.09 1.93
N ARG A 11 23.49 0.06 2.71
CA ARG A 11 22.16 -0.52 2.43
C ARG A 11 21.01 0.40 2.91
N PRO A 12 20.56 1.37 2.10
CA PRO A 12 19.46 2.25 2.51
C PRO A 12 18.12 1.50 2.59
N LYS A 13 17.31 1.80 3.61
CA LYS A 13 15.96 1.23 3.78
C LYS A 13 14.93 1.93 2.91
N ALA A 14 15.01 3.26 2.85
CA ALA A 14 14.14 4.10 2.05
C ALA A 14 14.91 5.32 1.54
N HIS A 15 14.49 5.82 0.40
CA HIS A 15 14.99 7.03 -0.21
C HIS A 15 13.81 7.92 -0.60
N LEU A 16 13.79 9.12 -0.04
CA LEU A 16 12.81 10.15 -0.38
C LEU A 16 13.48 11.18 -1.28
N SER A 17 12.93 11.31 -2.48
CA SER A 17 13.15 12.47 -3.34
C SER A 17 11.89 13.33 -3.35
N PRO A 18 11.95 14.58 -3.83
CA PRO A 18 10.76 15.44 -3.94
C PRO A 18 9.59 14.80 -4.69
N TYR A 19 9.86 13.90 -5.65
CA TYR A 19 8.83 13.30 -6.51
C TYR A 19 8.51 11.84 -6.14
N ILE A 20 9.28 11.23 -5.24
CA ILE A 20 9.17 9.78 -5.02
C ILE A 20 9.55 9.34 -3.62
N ILE A 21 8.75 8.43 -3.07
CA ILE A 21 9.14 7.57 -1.95
C ILE A 21 9.52 6.21 -2.50
N ASN A 22 10.79 5.85 -2.40
CA ASN A 22 11.29 4.54 -2.77
C ASN A 22 11.70 3.77 -1.51
N TYR A 23 11.25 2.53 -1.35
CA TYR A 23 11.47 1.77 -0.12
C TYR A 23 11.70 0.29 -0.38
N LEU A 24 12.51 -0.30 0.49
CA LEU A 24 12.71 -1.73 0.58
C LEU A 24 11.81 -2.28 1.69
N TYR A 25 10.85 -3.11 1.29
CA TYR A 25 9.99 -3.83 2.20
C TYR A 25 10.00 -5.30 1.82
N GLU A 26 9.98 -6.17 2.82
CA GLU A 26 9.88 -7.61 2.58
C GLU A 26 8.51 -7.91 1.99
N ARG A 27 8.47 -8.67 0.90
CA ARG A 27 7.24 -9.04 0.17
C ARG A 27 7.17 -10.53 -0.07
N ASN A 28 5.98 -11.10 -0.10
CA ASN A 28 5.80 -12.46 -0.60
C ASN A 28 6.14 -12.49 -2.11
N PRO A 29 7.15 -13.25 -2.57
CA PRO A 29 7.52 -13.28 -3.99
C PRO A 29 6.37 -13.71 -4.90
N TRP A 30 5.50 -14.62 -4.46
CA TRP A 30 4.39 -15.11 -5.26
C TRP A 30 3.34 -14.05 -5.53
N LYS A 31 3.11 -13.13 -4.59
CA LYS A 31 2.25 -11.97 -4.79
C LYS A 31 2.77 -11.07 -5.92
N VAL A 32 4.08 -10.79 -5.91
CA VAL A 32 4.69 -9.94 -6.94
C VAL A 32 4.62 -10.61 -8.32
N VAL A 33 4.86 -11.93 -8.37
CA VAL A 33 4.70 -12.72 -9.59
C VAL A 33 3.26 -12.69 -10.08
N TRP A 34 2.28 -12.86 -9.20
CA TRP A 34 0.86 -12.80 -9.55
C TRP A 34 0.49 -11.49 -10.24
N TRP A 35 0.87 -10.35 -9.66
CA TRP A 35 0.58 -9.05 -10.28
C TRP A 35 1.33 -8.85 -11.59
N SER A 36 2.55 -9.38 -11.73
CA SER A 36 3.27 -9.40 -13.01
C SER A 36 2.60 -10.30 -14.05
N ALA A 37 1.90 -11.37 -13.64
CA ALA A 37 1.14 -12.24 -14.53
C ALA A 37 -0.17 -11.58 -14.96
N ALA A 38 -0.88 -10.96 -14.03
CA ALA A 38 -2.14 -10.26 -14.30
C ALA A 38 -1.96 -9.06 -15.23
N PHE A 39 -0.85 -8.32 -15.07
CA PHE A 39 -0.50 -7.21 -15.95
C PHE A 39 1.02 -7.05 -16.01
N PRO A 40 1.67 -7.46 -17.11
CA PRO A 40 3.11 -7.34 -17.27
C PRO A 40 3.67 -5.95 -16.93
N GLY A 41 4.71 -5.92 -16.12
CA GLY A 41 5.28 -4.69 -15.53
C GLY A 41 4.69 -4.25 -14.18
N ALA A 42 3.48 -4.64 -13.80
CA ALA A 42 2.88 -4.28 -12.51
C ALA A 42 3.68 -4.81 -11.30
N GLY A 43 4.20 -6.03 -11.40
CA GLY A 43 5.09 -6.60 -10.37
C GLY A 43 6.35 -5.75 -10.14
N TYR A 44 6.90 -5.14 -11.18
CA TYR A 44 8.08 -4.27 -11.07
C TYR A 44 7.74 -2.94 -10.40
N LEU A 45 6.54 -2.40 -10.63
CA LEU A 45 6.04 -1.20 -9.95
C LEU A 45 5.90 -1.44 -8.43
N LEU A 46 5.40 -2.61 -8.02
CA LEU A 46 5.35 -3.01 -6.60
C LEU A 46 6.74 -3.03 -5.96
N LEU A 47 7.76 -3.43 -6.71
CA LEU A 47 9.16 -3.46 -6.28
C LEU A 47 9.87 -2.10 -6.39
N CYS A 48 9.13 -1.02 -6.69
CA CYS A 48 9.67 0.31 -6.92
C CYS A 48 10.71 0.39 -8.06
N LYS A 49 10.64 -0.53 -9.03
CA LYS A 49 11.42 -0.49 -10.27
C LYS A 49 10.60 0.17 -11.38
N TYR A 50 10.35 1.47 -11.21
CA TYR A 50 9.42 2.24 -12.05
C TYR A 50 9.77 2.22 -13.53
N PHE A 51 11.02 2.47 -13.90
CA PHE A 51 11.44 2.49 -15.31
C PHE A 51 11.23 1.13 -15.99
N THR A 52 11.68 0.05 -15.36
CA THR A 52 11.50 -1.31 -15.90
C THR A 52 10.01 -1.69 -15.95
N GLY A 53 9.23 -1.32 -14.94
CA GLY A 53 7.79 -1.53 -14.93
C GLY A 53 7.08 -0.78 -16.07
N ALA A 54 7.40 0.51 -16.26
CA ALA A 54 6.85 1.32 -17.34
C ALA A 54 7.16 0.71 -18.72
N MET A 55 8.41 0.31 -18.95
CA MET A 55 8.83 -0.32 -20.20
C MET A 55 8.04 -1.59 -20.49
N LEU A 56 7.82 -2.44 -19.48
CA LEU A 56 7.06 -3.68 -19.63
C LEU A 56 5.56 -3.44 -19.83
N ILE A 57 4.99 -2.41 -19.20
CA ILE A 57 3.59 -2.02 -19.41
C ILE A 57 3.37 -1.48 -20.83
N ILE A 58 4.27 -0.62 -21.31
CA ILE A 58 4.19 -0.12 -22.70
C ILE A 58 4.33 -1.27 -23.69
N TRP A 59 5.29 -2.17 -23.44
CA TRP A 59 5.47 -3.38 -24.24
C TRP A 59 4.24 -4.29 -24.20
N GLU A 60 3.62 -4.46 -23.03
CA GLU A 60 2.38 -5.24 -22.86
C GLU A 60 1.27 -4.69 -23.74
N LEU A 61 0.95 -3.40 -23.59
CA LEU A 61 -0.14 -2.77 -24.32
C LEU A 61 0.09 -2.86 -25.83
N PHE A 62 1.34 -2.69 -26.28
CA PHE A 62 1.68 -2.77 -27.69
C PHE A 62 1.56 -4.19 -28.24
N ILE A 63 2.23 -5.16 -27.62
CA ILE A 63 2.29 -6.54 -28.15
C ILE A 63 0.95 -7.25 -27.97
N ASN A 64 0.27 -7.06 -26.84
CA ASN A 64 -1.05 -7.66 -26.60
C ASN A 64 -2.06 -7.17 -27.66
N PHE A 65 -2.04 -5.87 -27.97
CA PHE A 65 -2.87 -5.29 -29.03
C PHE A 65 -2.53 -5.86 -30.43
N GLN A 66 -1.25 -5.90 -30.80
CA GLN A 66 -0.84 -6.44 -32.11
C GLN A 66 -1.10 -7.94 -32.27
N ALA A 67 -1.07 -8.69 -31.16
CA ALA A 67 -1.33 -10.12 -31.14
C ALA A 67 -2.81 -10.49 -30.98
N HIS A 68 -3.71 -9.54 -30.69
CA HIS A 68 -5.11 -9.76 -30.33
C HIS A 68 -5.30 -10.80 -29.19
N ILE A 69 -4.42 -10.76 -28.19
CA ILE A 69 -4.40 -11.78 -27.12
C ILE A 69 -5.70 -11.75 -26.30
N ASN A 70 -6.19 -10.57 -25.94
CA ASN A 70 -7.39 -10.45 -25.13
C ASN A 70 -8.65 -10.91 -25.88
N GLU A 71 -8.77 -10.62 -27.18
CA GLU A 71 -9.83 -11.19 -28.03
C GLU A 71 -9.72 -12.72 -28.13
N ALA A 72 -8.50 -13.25 -28.32
CA ALA A 72 -8.30 -14.69 -28.36
C ALA A 72 -8.68 -15.36 -27.02
N ILE A 73 -8.40 -14.72 -25.88
CA ILE A 73 -8.84 -15.16 -24.55
C ILE A 73 -10.36 -15.15 -24.44
N LEU A 74 -11.03 -14.08 -24.91
CA LEU A 74 -12.48 -13.97 -24.94
C LEU A 74 -13.11 -15.15 -25.69
N TYR A 75 -12.75 -15.34 -26.96
CA TYR A 75 -13.30 -16.41 -27.78
C TYR A 75 -13.00 -17.80 -27.20
N SER A 76 -11.79 -18.00 -26.66
CA SER A 76 -11.40 -19.27 -26.04
C SER A 76 -12.26 -19.62 -24.82
N LEU A 77 -12.60 -18.64 -23.98
CA LEU A 77 -13.39 -18.86 -22.77
C LEU A 77 -14.90 -18.97 -23.03
N ILE A 78 -15.36 -18.43 -24.16
CA ILE A 78 -16.73 -18.59 -24.67
C ILE A 78 -16.91 -19.93 -25.40
N GLY A 79 -15.81 -20.58 -25.80
CA GLY A 79 -15.81 -21.87 -26.49
C GLY A 79 -15.69 -21.78 -28.02
N GLU A 80 -15.48 -20.58 -28.55
CA GLU A 80 -15.29 -20.31 -29.98
C GLU A 80 -13.81 -20.46 -30.39
N PHE A 81 -13.27 -21.67 -30.26
CA PHE A 81 -11.84 -21.92 -30.49
C PHE A 81 -11.37 -21.61 -31.91
N GLU A 82 -12.23 -21.76 -32.92
CA GLU A 82 -11.86 -21.45 -34.32
C GLU A 82 -11.71 -19.94 -34.52
N MET A 83 -12.57 -19.12 -33.91
CA MET A 83 -12.43 -17.66 -33.90
C MET A 83 -11.17 -17.23 -33.15
N ALA A 84 -10.89 -17.84 -31.99
CA ALA A 84 -9.68 -17.58 -31.23
C ALA A 84 -8.40 -17.82 -32.04
N LYS A 85 -8.35 -18.93 -32.79
CA LYS A 85 -7.20 -19.25 -33.68
C LYS A 85 -7.09 -18.31 -34.87
N ALA A 86 -8.22 -17.84 -35.41
CA ALA A 86 -8.24 -16.97 -36.56
C ALA A 86 -7.80 -15.53 -36.23
N VAL A 87 -8.14 -15.05 -35.03
CA VAL A 87 -7.88 -13.67 -34.60
C VAL A 87 -6.46 -13.47 -34.08
N ILE A 88 -5.85 -14.49 -33.48
CA ILE A 88 -4.52 -14.37 -32.86
C ILE A 88 -3.39 -14.25 -33.91
N ASP A 89 -2.57 -13.20 -33.82
CA ASP A 89 -1.35 -13.11 -34.63
C ASP A 89 -0.23 -13.91 -33.96
N THR A 90 0.06 -15.08 -34.53
CA THR A 90 1.07 -16.02 -34.02
C THR A 90 2.47 -15.43 -33.93
N ARG A 91 2.84 -14.45 -34.78
CA ARG A 91 4.19 -13.86 -34.79
C ARG A 91 4.41 -13.02 -33.53
N TRP A 92 3.45 -12.16 -33.23
CA TRP A 92 3.47 -11.33 -32.03
C TRP A 92 3.25 -12.17 -30.77
N PHE A 93 2.36 -13.16 -30.82
CA PHE A 93 2.08 -14.04 -29.70
C PHE A 93 3.29 -14.89 -29.25
N LEU A 94 4.09 -15.42 -30.19
CA LEU A 94 5.29 -16.17 -29.84
C LEU A 94 6.34 -15.30 -29.14
N ILE A 95 6.51 -14.04 -29.58
CA ILE A 95 7.37 -13.07 -28.89
C ILE A 95 6.81 -12.80 -27.49
N TYR A 96 5.49 -12.64 -27.37
CA TYR A 96 4.82 -12.37 -26.11
C TYR A 96 5.15 -13.42 -25.03
N ILE A 97 5.01 -14.71 -25.37
CA ILE A 97 5.27 -15.82 -24.43
C ILE A 97 6.66 -15.76 -23.82
N THR A 98 7.69 -15.44 -24.62
CA THR A 98 9.08 -15.44 -24.15
C THR A 98 9.32 -14.36 -23.10
N VAL A 99 8.89 -13.14 -23.37
CA VAL A 99 9.02 -12.01 -22.44
C VAL A 99 8.14 -12.26 -21.21
N TYR A 100 6.93 -12.77 -21.41
CA TYR A 100 5.99 -13.10 -20.33
C TYR A 100 6.59 -14.11 -19.34
N ILE A 101 7.19 -15.21 -19.79
CA ILE A 101 7.84 -16.18 -18.90
C ILE A 101 9.07 -15.57 -18.21
N PHE A 102 9.88 -14.80 -18.95
CA PHE A 102 11.07 -14.15 -18.41
C PHE A 102 10.73 -13.20 -17.26
N GLN A 103 9.75 -12.31 -17.46
CA GLN A 103 9.41 -11.30 -16.47
C GLN A 103 8.85 -11.92 -15.18
N LEU A 104 8.09 -13.03 -15.25
CA LEU A 104 7.59 -13.75 -14.08
C LEU A 104 8.73 -14.34 -13.24
N ARG A 105 9.64 -15.06 -13.90
CA ARG A 105 10.82 -15.65 -13.22
C ARG A 105 11.71 -14.56 -12.63
N ASN A 106 11.92 -13.47 -13.37
CA ASN A 106 12.76 -12.38 -12.93
C ASN A 106 12.14 -11.63 -11.73
N CYS A 107 10.84 -11.36 -11.75
CA CYS A 107 10.11 -10.78 -10.61
C CYS A 107 10.29 -11.60 -9.33
N TYR A 108 10.17 -12.93 -9.43
CA TYR A 108 10.36 -13.81 -8.28
C TYR A 108 11.77 -13.68 -7.67
N LYS A 109 12.81 -13.79 -8.52
CA LYS A 109 14.21 -13.69 -8.08
C LYS A 109 14.51 -12.31 -7.48
N LEU A 110 14.12 -11.25 -8.18
CA LEU A 110 14.32 -9.88 -7.76
C LEU A 110 13.65 -9.61 -6.41
N THR A 111 12.43 -10.09 -6.20
CA THR A 111 11.74 -9.95 -4.91
C THR A 111 12.55 -10.60 -3.78
N LYS A 112 13.07 -11.82 -4.00
CA LYS A 112 13.90 -12.50 -3.00
C LYS A 112 15.16 -11.72 -2.67
N ASP A 113 15.81 -11.11 -3.64
CA ASP A 113 17.02 -10.33 -3.41
C ASP A 113 16.73 -9.01 -2.71
N LEU A 114 15.68 -8.29 -3.09
CA LEU A 114 15.23 -7.08 -2.39
C LEU A 114 14.81 -7.36 -0.95
N ASN A 115 14.18 -8.51 -0.68
CA ASN A 115 13.85 -8.93 0.68
C ASN A 115 15.11 -9.13 1.55
N LYS A 116 16.18 -9.72 0.98
CA LYS A 116 17.46 -9.86 1.70
C LYS A 116 18.03 -8.49 2.05
N PHE A 117 18.01 -7.55 1.11
CA PHE A 117 18.50 -6.18 1.37
C PHE A 117 17.64 -5.44 2.38
N SER A 118 16.32 -5.61 2.35
CA SER A 118 15.40 -5.08 3.36
C SER A 118 15.78 -5.57 4.76
N ARG A 119 16.01 -6.88 4.94
CA ARG A 119 16.43 -7.47 6.23
C ARG A 119 17.74 -6.88 6.73
N VAL A 120 18.71 -6.72 5.85
CA VAL A 120 20.01 -6.16 6.22
C VAL A 120 19.85 -4.69 6.63
N ALA A 121 19.07 -3.90 5.90
CA ALA A 121 18.80 -2.50 6.24
C ALA A 121 18.06 -2.36 7.60
N ASP A 122 17.13 -3.28 7.89
CA ASP A 122 16.44 -3.34 9.19
C ASP A 122 17.41 -3.67 10.33
N LYS A 123 18.33 -4.65 10.13
CA LYS A 123 19.36 -5.01 11.12
C LYS A 123 20.40 -3.91 11.36
N LEU A 124 20.73 -3.13 10.33
CA LEU A 124 21.64 -2.00 10.42
C LEU A 124 20.97 -0.73 10.95
N GLU A 125 19.68 -0.80 11.28
CA GLU A 125 18.86 0.33 11.70
C GLU A 125 19.02 1.56 10.80
N SER A 126 19.07 1.32 9.48
CA SER A 126 19.46 2.35 8.52
C SER A 126 18.57 3.59 8.66
N PRO A 127 19.14 4.81 8.74
CA PRO A 127 18.38 6.03 8.93
C PRO A 127 17.38 6.24 7.79
N ILE A 128 16.23 6.79 8.16
CA ILE A 128 15.12 7.10 7.26
C ILE A 128 14.91 8.61 7.36
N LEU A 129 14.90 9.30 6.22
CA LEU A 129 14.60 10.73 6.18
C LEU A 129 13.08 10.90 6.05
N PRO A 130 12.42 11.62 6.97
CA PRO A 130 10.95 11.73 6.95
C PRO A 130 10.43 12.75 5.94
N PHE A 131 11.26 13.69 5.48
CA PHE A 131 10.82 14.84 4.70
C PHE A 131 11.88 15.27 3.67
N ASN A 132 11.44 15.61 2.46
CA ASN A 132 12.26 16.21 1.42
C ASN A 132 11.38 17.16 0.56
N MET A 133 11.89 18.36 0.27
CA MET A 133 11.16 19.39 -0.47
C MET A 133 12.00 19.96 -1.61
N SER A 134 11.36 20.22 -2.74
CA SER A 134 11.89 21.03 -3.84
C SER A 134 10.93 22.17 -4.16
N PRO A 135 11.31 23.12 -5.03
CA PRO A 135 10.39 24.16 -5.50
C PRO A 135 9.16 23.63 -6.24
N LEU A 136 9.21 22.40 -6.76
CA LEU A 136 8.11 21.81 -7.53
C LEU A 136 7.22 20.90 -6.69
N GLU A 137 7.79 20.11 -5.78
CA GLU A 137 7.06 19.07 -5.05
C GLU A 137 7.58 18.86 -3.63
N ILE A 138 6.70 18.36 -2.77
CA ILE A 138 6.98 18.04 -1.36
C ILE A 138 6.68 16.57 -1.10
N SER A 139 7.68 15.85 -0.63
CA SER A 139 7.57 14.43 -0.27
C SER A 139 7.83 14.23 1.21
N TYR A 140 6.90 13.56 1.86
CA TYR A 140 6.94 13.33 3.30
C TYR A 140 6.35 11.98 3.68
N LEU A 141 6.85 11.43 4.79
CA LEU A 141 6.23 10.29 5.46
C LEU A 141 5.14 10.81 6.39
N ALA A 142 3.94 10.25 6.25
CA ALA A 142 2.83 10.51 7.16
C ALA A 142 1.98 9.27 7.31
N TYR A 143 1.34 9.15 8.48
CA TYR A 143 0.35 8.13 8.70
C TYR A 143 -0.94 8.44 7.92
N ARG A 144 -1.34 7.53 7.03
CA ARG A 144 -2.54 7.61 6.18
C ARG A 144 -3.41 6.38 6.34
N ARG A 145 -4.71 6.44 6.03
CA ARG A 145 -5.59 5.26 6.12
C ARG A 145 -5.43 4.40 4.86
N PRO A 146 -5.07 3.11 4.93
CA PRO A 146 -4.87 2.27 3.75
C PRO A 146 -6.09 2.18 2.82
N TRP A 147 -7.29 2.18 3.39
CA TRP A 147 -8.54 2.14 2.62
C TRP A 147 -8.80 3.39 1.78
N GLU A 148 -8.23 4.54 2.13
CA GLU A 148 -8.32 5.74 1.28
C GLU A 148 -7.54 5.55 -0.03
N GLY A 149 -6.35 4.93 0.03
CA GLY A 149 -5.61 4.57 -1.19
C GLY A 149 -6.35 3.53 -2.03
N ALA A 150 -6.91 2.50 -1.40
CA ALA A 150 -7.73 1.51 -2.09
C ALA A 150 -8.92 2.17 -2.83
N PHE A 151 -9.60 3.10 -2.17
CA PHE A 151 -10.71 3.86 -2.74
C PHE A 151 -10.27 4.68 -3.97
N TRP A 152 -9.19 5.45 -3.85
CA TRP A 152 -8.69 6.25 -4.98
C TRP A 152 -8.26 5.40 -6.16
N GLY A 153 -7.63 4.24 -5.91
CA GLY A 153 -7.21 3.32 -6.96
C GLY A 153 -8.39 2.63 -7.65
N PHE A 154 -9.50 2.42 -6.96
CA PHE A 154 -10.73 1.89 -7.56
C PHE A 154 -11.40 2.94 -8.45
N MET A 155 -11.48 4.20 -7.99
CA MET A 155 -12.13 5.28 -8.73
C MET A 155 -11.37 5.64 -10.01
N ASN A 156 -10.05 5.77 -9.90
CA ASN A 156 -9.20 6.07 -11.05
C ASN A 156 -7.77 5.58 -10.77
N PRO A 157 -7.37 4.44 -11.37
CA PRO A 157 -6.02 3.89 -11.24
C PRO A 157 -4.93 4.94 -11.48
N GLY A 158 -4.01 5.05 -10.54
CA GLY A 158 -2.93 6.04 -10.50
C GLY A 158 -3.11 7.10 -9.42
N LEU A 159 -4.36 7.46 -9.07
CA LEU A 159 -4.61 8.43 -8.00
C LEU A 159 -4.17 7.92 -6.62
N GLU A 160 -4.22 6.61 -6.38
CA GLU A 160 -3.73 6.00 -5.14
C GLU A 160 -2.22 6.20 -4.95
N SER A 161 -1.47 6.09 -6.04
CA SER A 161 -0.02 6.21 -6.03
C SER A 161 0.40 7.67 -5.88
N ILE A 162 -0.35 8.61 -6.48
CA ILE A 162 -0.18 10.05 -6.23
C ILE A 162 -0.49 10.35 -4.76
N TYR A 163 -1.61 9.86 -4.24
CA TYR A 163 -1.96 9.98 -2.83
C TYR A 163 -0.88 9.38 -1.92
N ALA A 164 -0.13 8.36 -2.35
CA ALA A 164 1.00 7.77 -1.62
C ALA A 164 2.36 8.48 -1.83
N ASN A 165 2.41 9.66 -2.46
CA ASN A 165 3.65 10.38 -2.83
C ASN A 165 4.59 9.55 -3.74
N ARG A 166 4.02 8.69 -4.60
CA ARG A 166 4.73 7.88 -5.61
C ARG A 166 4.35 8.34 -7.02
N LEU A 167 4.68 9.59 -7.33
CA LEU A 167 4.23 10.29 -8.55
C LEU A 167 4.51 9.51 -9.85
N PRO A 168 5.71 8.92 -10.10
CA PRO A 168 5.96 8.22 -11.36
C PRO A 168 5.04 7.02 -11.59
N MET A 169 4.77 6.23 -10.53
CA MET A 169 3.84 5.10 -10.62
C MET A 169 2.42 5.57 -10.89
N GLY A 170 2.00 6.65 -10.21
CA GLY A 170 0.68 7.24 -10.42
C GLY A 170 0.46 7.74 -11.84
N LEU A 171 1.44 8.45 -12.40
CA LEU A 171 1.36 8.92 -13.78
C LEU A 171 1.29 7.78 -14.80
N ILE A 172 2.11 6.73 -14.63
CA ILE A 172 2.09 5.56 -15.51
C ILE A 172 0.71 4.89 -15.47
N ALA A 173 0.21 4.59 -14.27
CA ALA A 173 -1.08 3.91 -14.09
C ALA A 173 -2.24 4.75 -14.63
N LEU A 174 -2.24 6.07 -14.37
CA LEU A 174 -3.25 7.00 -14.85
C LEU A 174 -3.30 7.07 -16.39
N VAL A 175 -2.14 7.18 -17.04
CA VAL A 175 -2.07 7.19 -18.51
C VAL A 175 -2.57 5.87 -19.09
N CYS A 176 -2.15 4.74 -18.51
CA CYS A 176 -2.60 3.41 -18.97
C CYS A 176 -4.10 3.23 -18.80
N PHE A 177 -4.67 3.71 -17.70
CA PHE A 177 -6.11 3.67 -17.45
C PHE A 177 -6.87 4.56 -18.44
N ILE A 178 -6.46 5.81 -18.65
CA ILE A 178 -7.10 6.73 -19.60
C ILE A 178 -7.11 6.13 -21.01
N ILE A 179 -5.98 5.62 -21.48
CA ILE A 179 -5.88 4.97 -22.80
C ILE A 179 -6.84 3.78 -22.89
N SER A 180 -6.82 2.91 -21.88
CA SER A 180 -7.67 1.71 -21.87
C SER A 180 -9.16 2.07 -21.82
N VAL A 181 -9.54 3.11 -21.06
CA VAL A 181 -10.93 3.57 -20.92
C VAL A 181 -11.43 4.15 -22.24
N TYR A 182 -10.60 4.98 -22.88
CA TYR A 182 -10.94 5.60 -24.15
C TYR A 182 -11.07 4.56 -25.27
N GLN A 183 -10.08 3.68 -25.42
CA GLN A 183 -10.05 2.67 -26.49
C GLN A 183 -11.08 1.55 -26.30
N SER A 184 -11.49 1.26 -25.06
CA SER A 184 -12.52 0.25 -24.77
C SER A 184 -13.94 0.73 -25.01
N ASN A 185 -14.18 2.04 -25.17
CA ASN A 185 -15.52 2.65 -25.14
C ASN A 185 -16.36 2.25 -23.90
N VAL A 186 -15.71 1.97 -22.77
CA VAL A 186 -16.41 1.49 -21.57
C VAL A 186 -17.33 2.55 -20.96
N LEU A 187 -16.97 3.84 -20.99
CA LEU A 187 -17.81 4.91 -20.42
C LEU A 187 -19.13 5.11 -21.19
N PRO A 188 -19.12 5.21 -22.55
CA PRO A 188 -20.36 5.15 -23.33
C PRO A 188 -21.20 3.91 -23.05
N ALA A 189 -20.55 2.74 -22.92
CA ALA A 189 -21.25 1.50 -22.62
C ALA A 189 -21.90 1.51 -21.23
N ILE A 190 -21.24 2.05 -20.21
CA ILE A 190 -21.81 2.27 -18.87
C ILE A 190 -23.07 3.14 -18.96
N HIS A 191 -23.03 4.23 -19.74
CA HIS A 191 -24.19 5.08 -19.94
C HIS A 191 -25.36 4.32 -20.62
N LEU A 192 -25.07 3.51 -21.64
CA LEU A 192 -26.08 2.67 -22.31
C LEU A 192 -26.66 1.60 -21.37
N THR A 193 -25.84 1.00 -20.52
CA THR A 193 -26.27 0.05 -19.48
C THR A 193 -27.23 0.71 -18.51
N PHE A 194 -26.93 1.93 -18.02
CA PHE A 194 -27.86 2.67 -17.15
C PHE A 194 -29.15 3.08 -17.86
N ALA A 195 -29.12 3.29 -19.18
CA ALA A 195 -30.31 3.53 -19.99
C ALA A 195 -31.13 2.25 -20.29
N GLY A 196 -30.73 1.09 -19.77
CA GLY A 196 -31.40 -0.19 -20.00
C GLY A 196 -31.14 -0.83 -21.37
N LYS A 197 -30.21 -0.27 -22.16
CA LYS A 197 -29.86 -0.76 -23.51
C LYS A 197 -28.62 -1.66 -23.46
N THR A 198 -28.72 -2.80 -22.77
CA THR A 198 -27.58 -3.69 -22.47
C THR A 198 -26.97 -4.34 -23.72
N GLU A 199 -27.78 -4.71 -24.71
CA GLU A 199 -27.29 -5.27 -25.99
C GLU A 199 -26.41 -4.26 -26.75
N MET A 200 -26.85 -3.01 -26.83
CA MET A 200 -26.07 -1.94 -27.45
C MET A 200 -24.80 -1.64 -26.66
N ALA A 201 -24.85 -1.74 -25.33
CA ALA A 201 -23.68 -1.56 -24.48
C ALA A 201 -22.61 -2.61 -24.78
N ALA A 202 -22.99 -3.88 -24.96
CA ALA A 202 -22.06 -4.95 -25.31
C ALA A 202 -21.44 -4.76 -26.71
N ALA A 203 -22.23 -4.31 -27.69
CA ALA A 203 -21.76 -4.12 -29.07
C ALA A 203 -20.79 -2.94 -29.25
N VAL A 204 -20.87 -1.91 -28.40
CA VAL A 204 -20.00 -0.72 -28.48
C VAL A 204 -18.64 -0.95 -27.82
N ILE A 205 -18.55 -1.90 -26.88
CA ILE A 205 -17.31 -2.18 -26.15
C ILE A 205 -16.30 -2.85 -27.08
N ASN A 206 -15.07 -2.33 -27.07
CA ASN A 206 -13.94 -3.02 -27.66
C ASN A 206 -13.38 -4.05 -26.64
N PRO A 207 -13.55 -5.36 -26.87
CA PRO A 207 -13.14 -6.40 -25.92
C PRO A 207 -11.64 -6.42 -25.67
N GLN A 208 -10.82 -6.11 -26.68
CA GLN A 208 -9.37 -6.12 -26.59
C GLN A 208 -8.84 -5.18 -25.49
N TRP A 209 -9.45 -4.00 -25.36
CA TRP A 209 -9.07 -3.02 -24.33
C TRP A 209 -9.85 -3.19 -23.04
N TYR A 210 -11.11 -3.60 -23.12
CA TYR A 210 -11.98 -3.80 -21.95
C TYR A 210 -11.43 -4.86 -20.99
N LEU A 211 -10.88 -5.96 -21.50
CA LEU A 211 -10.38 -7.06 -20.68
C LEU A 211 -9.10 -6.72 -19.90
N ASN A 212 -8.46 -5.58 -20.18
CA ASN A 212 -7.36 -5.06 -19.33
C ASN A 212 -7.87 -4.35 -18.07
N MET A 213 -9.15 -3.97 -18.00
CA MET A 213 -9.71 -3.21 -16.86
C MET A 213 -9.61 -3.93 -15.52
N PRO A 214 -9.98 -5.23 -15.40
CA PRO A 214 -9.93 -5.91 -14.12
C PRO A 214 -8.53 -5.92 -13.51
N SER A 215 -7.50 -6.17 -14.32
CA SER A 215 -6.12 -6.20 -13.84
C SER A 215 -5.61 -4.80 -13.49
N LEU A 216 -5.85 -3.78 -14.33
CA LEU A 216 -5.48 -2.39 -14.05
C LEU A 216 -6.13 -1.85 -12.76
N MET A 217 -7.45 -2.03 -12.62
CA MET A 217 -8.20 -1.52 -11.47
C MET A 217 -7.79 -2.21 -10.18
N LEU A 218 -7.82 -3.55 -10.13
CA LEU A 218 -7.56 -4.27 -8.88
C LEU A 218 -6.07 -4.27 -8.52
N PHE A 219 -5.18 -4.14 -9.50
CA PHE A 219 -3.78 -3.85 -9.22
C PHE A 219 -3.64 -2.51 -8.51
N ALA A 220 -4.26 -1.44 -9.02
CA ALA A 220 -4.20 -0.13 -8.39
C ALA A 220 -4.78 -0.16 -6.96
N VAL A 221 -5.96 -0.77 -6.77
CA VAL A 221 -6.56 -0.96 -5.44
C VAL A 221 -5.61 -1.66 -4.47
N SER A 222 -5.05 -2.80 -4.89
CA SER A 222 -4.10 -3.56 -4.07
C SER A 222 -2.82 -2.76 -3.80
N ALA A 223 -2.24 -2.15 -4.82
CA ALA A 223 -1.03 -1.35 -4.70
C ALA A 223 -1.23 -0.18 -3.72
N GLY A 224 -2.28 0.62 -3.90
CA GLY A 224 -2.60 1.75 -3.02
C GLY A 224 -2.77 1.34 -1.57
N TYR A 225 -3.51 0.26 -1.32
CA TYR A 225 -3.68 -0.27 0.03
C TYR A 225 -2.34 -0.66 0.67
N ASN A 226 -1.53 -1.44 -0.05
CA ASN A 226 -0.27 -1.98 0.45
C ASN A 226 0.81 -0.90 0.61
N ASP A 227 0.91 0.04 -0.33
CA ASP A 227 1.89 1.11 -0.31
C ASP A 227 1.67 2.05 0.88
N ILE A 228 0.41 2.36 1.20
CA ILE A 228 0.07 3.11 2.42
C ILE A 228 0.44 2.31 3.66
N GLN A 229 0.19 1.00 3.71
CA GLN A 229 0.63 0.20 4.85
C GLN A 229 2.15 0.23 5.05
N TYR A 230 2.91 0.13 3.96
CA TYR A 230 4.37 0.11 4.02
C TYR A 230 4.94 1.48 4.41
N THR A 231 4.41 2.56 3.85
CA THR A 231 4.81 3.93 4.21
C THR A 231 4.40 4.29 5.63
N ASN A 232 3.23 3.86 6.10
CA ASN A 232 2.85 3.98 7.50
C ASN A 232 3.82 3.25 8.43
N HIS A 233 4.21 2.02 8.08
CA HIS A 233 5.20 1.29 8.87
C HIS A 233 6.54 2.02 8.89
N LEU A 234 6.97 2.56 7.75
CA LEU A 234 8.20 3.33 7.64
C LEU A 234 8.17 4.59 8.51
N PHE A 235 7.04 5.32 8.49
CA PHE A 235 6.78 6.46 9.38
C PHE A 235 6.89 6.07 10.85
N LYS A 236 6.25 4.97 11.26
CA LYS A 236 6.32 4.48 12.66
C LYS A 236 7.74 4.15 13.10
N VAL A 237 8.51 3.48 12.24
CA VAL A 237 9.91 3.13 12.54
C VAL A 237 10.76 4.40 12.69
N GLU A 238 10.65 5.32 11.75
CA GLU A 238 11.38 6.59 11.79
C GLU A 238 11.04 7.39 13.05
N GLN A 239 9.74 7.61 13.31
CA GLN A 239 9.26 8.35 14.49
C GLN A 239 9.69 7.66 15.79
N SER A 240 9.63 6.32 15.87
CA SER A 240 10.07 5.59 17.07
C SER A 240 11.55 5.80 17.38
N ARG A 241 12.41 5.82 16.36
CA ARG A 241 13.87 6.02 16.52
C ARG A 241 14.16 7.47 16.91
N TYR A 242 13.51 8.43 16.24
CA TYR A 242 13.63 9.83 16.59
C TYR A 242 13.27 10.09 18.05
N LEU A 243 12.15 9.54 18.53
CA LEU A 243 11.69 9.69 19.90
C LEU A 243 12.62 9.00 20.91
N ALA A 244 13.10 7.80 20.59
CA ALA A 244 14.07 7.10 21.44
C ALA A 244 15.39 7.90 21.58
N ASP A 245 15.93 8.39 20.48
CA ASP A 245 17.21 9.11 20.47
C ASP A 245 17.14 10.47 21.18
N HIS A 246 15.98 11.15 21.12
CA HIS A 246 15.85 12.52 21.61
C HIS A 246 15.18 12.62 22.99
N PHE A 247 14.33 11.67 23.37
CA PHE A 247 13.48 11.76 24.58
C PHE A 247 13.61 10.55 25.52
N GLN A 248 14.71 9.78 25.42
CA GLN A 248 15.11 8.76 26.40
C GLN A 248 16.53 9.05 26.95
N PRO A 249 16.68 9.79 28.06
CA PRO A 249 17.98 10.04 28.66
C PRO A 249 18.61 8.76 29.26
N ALA A 250 19.95 8.63 29.16
CA ALA A 250 20.69 7.42 29.56
C ALA A 250 20.65 7.10 31.08
N PRO A 251 20.52 8.08 31.99
CA PRO A 251 20.00 7.83 33.33
C PRO A 251 18.60 8.46 33.45
N PHE A 252 17.57 7.73 33.05
CA PHE A 252 16.20 8.13 33.35
C PHE A 252 15.93 7.91 34.84
N ASN A 253 15.93 9.00 35.62
CA ASN A 253 15.44 8.96 36.98
C ASN A 253 13.92 8.90 36.93
N MET A 254 13.35 7.73 37.22
CA MET A 254 11.91 7.56 37.35
C MET A 254 11.35 8.64 38.28
N PRO A 255 10.23 9.29 37.92
CA PRO A 255 9.67 10.37 38.72
C PRO A 255 9.46 9.93 40.18
N HIS A 256 10.16 10.60 41.10
CA HIS A 256 10.12 10.27 42.51
C HIS A 256 8.84 10.81 43.15
N LYS A 257 8.13 9.93 43.87
CA LYS A 257 6.90 10.21 44.65
C LYS A 257 6.99 11.32 45.72
N LYS A 258 8.13 12.02 45.85
CA LYS A 258 8.51 12.83 47.01
C LYS A 258 8.79 14.31 46.69
N LYS A 259 8.17 14.87 45.65
CA LYS A 259 8.15 16.33 45.46
C LYS A 259 6.71 16.85 45.56
N GLU A 260 6.38 17.51 46.67
CA GLU A 260 5.02 18.04 46.91
C GLU A 260 4.53 19.06 45.85
N ASN A 261 5.43 19.62 45.03
CA ASN A 261 5.11 20.65 44.04
C ASN A 261 4.96 20.15 42.60
N PHE A 262 5.31 18.90 42.32
CA PHE A 262 5.30 18.34 40.96
C PHE A 262 4.17 17.33 40.78
N MET A 263 3.69 17.21 39.55
CA MET A 263 2.70 16.21 39.13
C MET A 263 3.18 15.51 37.88
N HIS A 264 2.78 14.25 37.77
CA HIS A 264 3.20 13.39 36.67
C HIS A 264 1.98 12.97 35.85
N PHE A 265 2.08 13.13 34.54
CA PHE A 265 1.10 12.63 33.59
C PHE A 265 1.68 11.42 32.86
N ILE A 266 0.90 10.34 32.76
CA ILE A 266 1.21 9.21 31.89
C ILE A 266 0.11 9.16 30.85
N SER A 267 0.50 9.25 29.59
CA SER A 267 -0.43 9.31 28.46
C SER A 267 -0.04 8.31 27.39
N SER A 268 -1.05 7.74 26.73
CA SER A 268 -0.89 6.80 25.64
C SER A 268 -1.16 7.48 24.30
N PHE A 269 -0.27 7.27 23.34
CA PHE A 269 -0.38 7.82 21.99
C PHE A 269 -0.20 6.75 20.91
N ASP A 270 -0.77 7.03 19.75
CA ASP A 270 -0.44 6.38 18.48
C ASP A 270 0.74 7.13 17.81
N TYR A 271 1.51 6.45 16.97
CA TYR A 271 2.47 7.12 16.10
C TYR A 271 1.74 7.99 15.06
N ARG A 272 1.75 9.31 15.28
CA ARG A 272 1.19 10.35 14.39
C ARG A 272 1.96 11.65 14.57
N SER A 273 1.82 12.57 13.62
CA SER A 273 2.39 13.92 13.73
C SER A 273 1.89 14.69 14.96
N PHE A 274 0.67 14.42 15.44
CA PHE A 274 0.12 15.04 16.65
C PHE A 274 0.99 14.81 17.90
N LEU A 275 1.73 13.69 17.99
CA LEU A 275 2.63 13.44 19.11
C LEU A 275 3.80 14.42 19.12
N GLU A 276 4.40 14.70 17.96
CA GLU A 276 5.49 15.69 17.84
C GLU A 276 4.99 17.10 18.11
N VAL A 277 3.78 17.45 17.64
CA VAL A 277 3.14 18.72 17.97
C VAL A 277 2.86 18.84 19.47
N THR A 278 2.40 17.75 20.10
CA THR A 278 2.18 17.70 21.57
C THR A 278 3.47 18.01 22.31
N ILE A 279 4.57 17.36 21.93
CA ILE A 279 5.87 17.57 22.56
C ILE A 279 6.33 19.01 22.37
N SER A 280 6.19 19.57 21.17
CA SER A 280 6.55 20.97 20.90
C SER A 280 5.70 21.96 21.71
N ASP A 281 4.38 21.73 21.83
CA ASP A 281 3.51 22.58 22.64
C ASP A 281 3.85 22.49 24.14
N LEU A 282 4.24 21.30 24.64
CA LEU A 282 4.71 21.13 26.03
C LEU A 282 5.99 21.92 26.29
N GLU A 283 6.95 21.90 25.36
CA GLU A 283 8.17 22.71 25.44
C GLU A 283 7.86 24.21 25.43
N GLN A 284 6.89 24.66 24.62
CA GLN A 284 6.47 26.08 24.56
C GLN A 284 5.83 26.58 25.85
N ILE A 285 5.16 25.71 26.61
CA ILE A 285 4.55 26.05 27.91
C ILE A 285 5.61 26.09 29.04
N GLY A 286 6.87 25.77 28.73
CA GLY A 286 8.01 25.88 29.63
C GLY A 286 8.41 24.58 30.31
N ILE A 287 7.92 23.43 29.82
CA ILE A 287 8.37 22.11 30.30
C ILE A 287 9.71 21.78 29.65
N SER A 288 10.74 21.61 30.47
CA SER A 288 12.07 21.24 29.97
C SER A 288 12.06 19.84 29.36
N LYS A 289 12.91 19.63 28.35
CA LYS A 289 13.05 18.34 27.67
C LYS A 289 13.39 17.17 28.61
N GLU A 290 14.06 17.46 29.73
CA GLU A 290 14.42 16.49 30.77
C GLU A 290 13.18 15.96 31.53
N ASN A 291 12.11 16.75 31.59
CA ASN A 291 10.85 16.41 32.23
C ASN A 291 9.87 15.70 31.27
N ILE A 292 10.28 15.46 30.02
CA ILE A 292 9.50 14.77 29.00
C ILE A 292 10.18 13.46 28.67
N PHE A 293 9.53 12.34 28.99
CA PHE A 293 10.02 11.02 28.65
C PHE A 293 9.06 10.33 27.68
N VAL A 294 9.62 9.85 26.57
CA VAL A 294 8.85 9.14 25.55
C VAL A 294 9.34 7.70 25.46
N ALA A 295 8.43 6.75 25.64
CA ALA A 295 8.68 5.33 25.50
C ALA A 295 7.93 4.75 24.29
N PRO A 296 8.58 4.68 23.12
CA PRO A 296 8.11 3.87 21.99
C PRO A 296 8.06 2.39 22.40
N LEU A 297 6.88 1.76 22.32
CA LEU A 297 6.70 0.37 22.70
C LEU A 297 7.03 -0.57 21.53
N ASN A 298 7.95 -1.52 21.75
CA ASN A 298 8.27 -2.52 20.75
C ASN A 298 7.22 -3.64 20.74
N LYS A 299 6.47 -3.74 19.64
CA LYS A 299 5.42 -4.75 19.46
C LYS A 299 5.95 -6.12 19.03
N LYS A 300 7.21 -6.23 18.62
CA LYS A 300 7.84 -7.51 18.27
C LYS A 300 8.60 -8.05 19.48
N SER A 301 8.10 -9.15 20.05
CA SER A 301 8.85 -9.88 21.07
C SER A 301 10.15 -10.42 20.45
N PRO A 302 11.32 -10.15 21.04
CA PRO A 302 12.59 -10.72 20.56
C PRO A 302 12.63 -12.26 20.66
N PHE A 303 11.68 -12.87 21.37
CA PHE A 303 11.62 -14.31 21.65
C PHE A 303 10.65 -15.11 20.74
N LYS A 304 9.91 -14.47 19.82
CA LYS A 304 9.08 -15.19 18.81
C LYS A 304 9.86 -15.33 17.50
N SER A 305 10.70 -16.36 17.40
CA SER A 305 11.56 -16.64 16.24
C SER A 305 10.92 -17.50 15.12
N ASN A 306 9.72 -18.05 15.32
CA ASN A 306 9.19 -19.11 14.43
C ASN A 306 7.91 -18.75 13.67
N VAL A 307 7.70 -17.48 13.35
CA VAL A 307 6.60 -17.08 12.45
C VAL A 307 7.21 -16.76 11.09
N ASP A 308 6.71 -17.42 10.04
CA ASP A 308 7.20 -17.33 8.66
C ASP A 308 7.73 -15.92 8.32
N PRO A 309 8.94 -15.78 7.75
CA PRO A 309 9.53 -14.47 7.44
C PRO A 309 8.69 -13.64 6.45
N PHE A 310 7.67 -14.22 5.82
CA PHE A 310 6.75 -13.55 4.89
C PHE A 310 5.42 -13.10 5.52
N GLN A 311 5.15 -13.45 6.79
CA GLN A 311 3.82 -13.28 7.37
C GLN A 311 3.43 -11.81 7.64
N GLY A 312 4.41 -10.90 7.77
CA GLY A 312 4.15 -9.46 7.87
C GLY A 312 4.05 -8.73 6.53
N SER A 313 4.23 -9.43 5.40
CA SER A 313 4.41 -8.81 4.08
C SER A 313 3.21 -8.81 3.16
N THR A 314 2.20 -9.62 3.49
CA THR A 314 1.01 -9.83 2.66
C THR A 314 -0.17 -9.24 3.41
N SER A 315 -0.88 -8.29 2.79
CA SER A 315 -2.13 -7.77 3.32
C SER A 315 -3.13 -8.91 3.55
N GLU A 316 -3.88 -8.85 4.65
CA GLU A 316 -4.99 -9.77 4.95
C GLU A 316 -6.07 -9.76 3.83
N TYR A 317 -6.14 -8.66 3.07
CA TYR A 317 -7.09 -8.44 1.97
C TYR A 317 -6.53 -8.83 0.60
N GLU A 318 -5.27 -9.27 0.51
CA GLU A 318 -4.66 -9.64 -0.77
C GLU A 318 -5.47 -10.69 -1.54
N PRO A 319 -5.94 -11.80 -0.91
CA PRO A 319 -6.76 -12.79 -1.61
C PRO A 319 -8.08 -12.20 -2.15
N SER A 320 -8.68 -11.23 -1.45
CA SER A 320 -9.88 -10.53 -1.88
C SER A 320 -9.65 -9.71 -3.15
N PHE A 321 -8.53 -9.00 -3.24
CA PHE A 321 -8.20 -8.24 -4.45
C PHE A 321 -7.91 -9.16 -5.63
N ILE A 322 -7.20 -10.27 -5.39
CA ILE A 322 -6.87 -11.26 -6.41
C ILE A 322 -8.13 -11.95 -6.95
N LEU A 323 -9.00 -12.45 -6.06
CA LEU A 323 -10.22 -13.13 -6.48
C LEU A 323 -11.23 -12.15 -7.08
N GLY A 324 -11.35 -10.94 -6.53
CA GLY A 324 -12.15 -9.87 -7.14
C GLY A 324 -11.74 -9.61 -8.59
N MET A 325 -10.45 -9.55 -8.89
CA MET A 325 -9.94 -9.38 -10.25
C MET A 325 -10.31 -10.56 -11.17
N ILE A 326 -10.09 -11.79 -10.72
CA ILE A 326 -10.38 -13.01 -11.50
C ILE A 326 -11.88 -13.06 -11.84
N PHE A 327 -12.75 -12.89 -10.85
CA PHE A 327 -14.19 -12.98 -11.08
C PHE A 327 -14.73 -11.76 -11.85
N MET A 328 -14.13 -10.57 -11.70
CA MET A 328 -14.47 -9.41 -12.52
C MET A 328 -14.12 -9.64 -14.00
N LEU A 329 -12.96 -10.27 -14.27
CA LEU A 329 -12.56 -10.67 -15.62
C LEU A 329 -13.52 -11.71 -16.20
N LEU A 330 -13.79 -12.80 -15.47
CA LEU A 330 -14.72 -13.84 -15.91
C LEU A 330 -16.13 -13.27 -16.16
N GLY A 331 -16.61 -12.40 -15.26
CA GLY A 331 -17.88 -11.70 -15.45
C GLY A 331 -17.89 -10.79 -16.68
N GLY A 332 -16.77 -10.17 -17.01
CA GLY A 332 -16.62 -9.34 -18.21
C GLY A 332 -16.65 -10.16 -19.50
N ILE A 333 -16.02 -11.33 -19.48
CA ILE A 333 -15.96 -12.27 -20.61
C ILE A 333 -17.35 -12.88 -20.85
N TYR A 334 -17.91 -13.54 -19.84
CA TYR A 334 -19.22 -14.19 -19.98
C TYR A 334 -20.37 -13.19 -20.14
N GLY A 335 -20.21 -11.96 -19.65
CA GLY A 335 -21.20 -10.93 -19.83
C GLY A 335 -21.37 -10.45 -21.28
N PHE A 336 -20.47 -10.78 -22.22
CA PHE A 336 -20.73 -10.58 -23.65
C PHE A 336 -21.81 -11.51 -24.22
N ILE A 337 -22.10 -12.63 -23.53
CA ILE A 337 -23.14 -13.59 -23.92
C ILE A 337 -24.41 -13.41 -23.06
N LEU A 338 -24.23 -13.03 -21.79
CA LEU A 338 -25.32 -12.95 -20.83
C LEU A 338 -26.15 -11.65 -20.99
N GLU A 339 -27.45 -11.73 -20.70
CA GLU A 339 -28.46 -10.69 -21.00
C GLU A 339 -28.16 -9.30 -20.38
N TRP A 340 -27.52 -9.25 -19.20
CA TRP A 340 -27.23 -8.00 -18.49
C TRP A 340 -25.96 -7.30 -18.98
N GLY A 341 -25.26 -7.90 -19.94
CA GLY A 341 -24.07 -7.33 -20.57
C GLY A 341 -22.79 -7.44 -19.73
N PRO A 342 -21.64 -7.13 -20.34
CA PRO A 342 -20.31 -7.31 -19.74
C PRO A 342 -20.08 -6.47 -18.48
N ILE A 343 -20.65 -5.27 -18.42
CA ILE A 343 -20.43 -4.34 -17.31
C ILE A 343 -21.07 -4.84 -16.00
N ILE A 344 -22.35 -5.23 -16.04
CA ILE A 344 -23.08 -5.67 -14.84
C ILE A 344 -22.47 -6.97 -14.32
N TRP A 345 -22.21 -7.94 -15.21
CA TRP A 345 -21.60 -9.21 -14.82
C TRP A 345 -20.17 -9.05 -14.30
N SER A 346 -19.38 -8.11 -14.84
CA SER A 346 -18.08 -7.73 -14.24
C SER A 346 -18.22 -7.21 -12.82
N LEU A 347 -19.21 -6.35 -12.53
CA LEU A 347 -19.42 -5.81 -11.18
C LEU A 347 -19.92 -6.89 -10.20
N ILE A 348 -20.82 -7.78 -10.63
CA ILE A 348 -21.27 -8.92 -9.83
C ILE A 348 -20.09 -9.84 -9.52
N GLY A 349 -19.28 -10.16 -10.53
CA GLY A 349 -18.07 -10.95 -10.39
C GLY A 349 -17.08 -10.32 -9.41
N LEU A 350 -16.85 -9.01 -9.50
CA LEU A 350 -15.99 -8.27 -8.58
C LEU A 350 -16.44 -8.43 -7.12
N VAL A 351 -17.73 -8.18 -6.84
CA VAL A 351 -18.28 -8.26 -5.48
C VAL A 351 -18.22 -9.69 -4.95
N PHE A 352 -18.61 -10.67 -5.77
CA PHE A 352 -18.56 -12.08 -5.41
C PHE A 352 -17.13 -12.53 -5.09
N GLY A 353 -16.17 -12.23 -5.97
CA GLY A 353 -14.77 -12.58 -5.78
C GLY A 353 -14.14 -11.93 -4.56
N PHE A 354 -14.49 -10.66 -4.30
CA PHE A 354 -14.00 -9.94 -3.11
C PHE A 354 -14.52 -10.56 -1.81
N ILE A 355 -15.83 -10.86 -1.74
CA ILE A 355 -16.44 -11.53 -0.58
C ILE A 355 -15.85 -12.92 -0.37
N LEU A 356 -15.71 -13.70 -1.44
CA LEU A 356 -15.11 -15.04 -1.37
C LEU A 356 -13.67 -14.98 -0.84
N GLY A 357 -12.86 -14.04 -1.32
CA GLY A 357 -11.51 -13.85 -0.80
C GLY A 357 -11.46 -13.40 0.65
N LEU A 358 -12.42 -12.57 1.10
CA LEU A 358 -12.54 -12.21 2.51
C LEU A 358 -12.87 -13.42 3.38
N LEU A 359 -13.79 -14.27 2.91
CA LEU A 359 -14.17 -15.50 3.61
C LEU A 359 -12.98 -16.46 3.71
N LEU A 360 -12.22 -16.64 2.64
CA LEU A 360 -11.01 -17.46 2.65
C LEU A 360 -9.97 -16.90 3.62
N SER A 361 -9.67 -15.60 3.55
CA SER A 361 -8.79 -14.93 4.51
C SER A 361 -9.26 -15.14 5.95
N PHE A 362 -10.56 -15.01 6.20
CA PHE A 362 -11.14 -15.21 7.53
C PHE A 362 -11.01 -16.67 8.00
N ILE A 363 -11.25 -17.66 7.14
CA ILE A 363 -11.10 -19.09 7.49
C ILE A 363 -9.64 -19.42 7.82
N PHE A 364 -8.69 -19.00 6.98
CA PHE A 364 -7.25 -19.17 7.24
C PHE A 364 -6.82 -18.45 8.52
N MET A 365 -7.38 -17.26 8.78
CA MET A 365 -7.05 -16.47 9.96
C MET A 365 -7.70 -17.00 11.23
N LYS A 366 -8.94 -17.51 11.18
CA LYS A 366 -9.68 -18.08 12.33
C LYS A 366 -8.98 -19.31 12.93
N TYR A 367 -8.27 -20.09 12.13
CA TYR A 367 -7.38 -21.17 12.62
C TYR A 367 -6.23 -20.63 13.52
N ARG A 368 -5.86 -19.36 13.37
CA ARG A 368 -4.78 -18.67 14.09
C ARG A 368 -5.28 -17.62 15.10
N TRP A 369 -6.60 -17.42 15.24
CA TRP A 369 -7.19 -16.25 15.91
C TRP A 369 -7.64 -16.47 17.35
N ARG A 370 -7.13 -17.47 18.07
CA ARG A 370 -7.41 -17.60 19.51
C ARG A 370 -6.76 -16.51 20.39
N GLN A 371 -6.19 -15.43 19.84
CA GLN A 371 -5.32 -14.52 20.61
C GLN A 371 -5.21 -13.04 20.16
N LYS A 372 -6.26 -12.38 19.61
CA LYS A 372 -6.22 -10.92 19.41
C LYS A 372 -7.42 -10.22 20.07
N ASN A 373 -7.15 -9.58 21.21
CA ASN A 373 -8.06 -8.64 21.85
C ASN A 373 -8.17 -7.35 21.04
N THR A 374 -9.39 -6.83 20.98
CA THR A 374 -9.90 -5.69 20.22
C THR A 374 -9.61 -4.32 20.87
N GLN A 375 -8.44 -4.16 21.49
CA GLN A 375 -7.98 -2.84 21.93
C GLN A 375 -6.86 -2.38 20.99
N THR A 376 -6.94 -1.12 20.51
CA THR A 376 -5.82 -0.46 19.83
C THR A 376 -4.63 -0.49 20.77
N PRO A 377 -3.62 -1.33 20.53
CA PRO A 377 -2.55 -1.49 21.50
C PRO A 377 -1.72 -0.22 21.48
N THR A 378 -1.63 0.46 22.63
CA THR A 378 -0.79 1.64 22.87
C THR A 378 0.56 1.47 22.17
N GLU A 379 0.96 2.47 21.39
CA GLU A 379 2.20 2.44 20.62
C GLU A 379 3.32 3.24 21.30
N VAL A 380 2.96 4.34 21.94
CA VAL A 380 3.89 5.22 22.62
C VAL A 380 3.31 5.60 23.98
N ILE A 381 4.15 5.57 25.01
CA ILE A 381 3.84 6.13 26.32
C ILE A 381 4.60 7.45 26.46
N LEU A 382 3.89 8.52 26.77
CA LEU A 382 4.45 9.83 27.06
C LEU A 382 4.28 10.10 28.56
N ILE A 383 5.39 10.31 29.25
CA ILE A 383 5.45 10.68 30.67
C ILE A 383 5.92 12.13 30.75
N VAL A 384 5.17 12.97 31.47
CA VAL A 384 5.46 14.39 31.64
C VAL A 384 5.48 14.73 33.13
N GLU A 385 6.56 15.34 33.60
CA GLU A 385 6.65 15.97 34.93
C GLU A 385 6.40 17.48 34.79
N CYS A 386 5.40 18.01 35.49
CA CYS A 386 5.06 19.44 35.47
C CYS A 386 4.72 19.97 36.86
N GLU A 387 4.74 21.29 37.04
CA GLU A 387 4.31 21.90 38.30
C GLU A 387 2.79 21.82 38.49
N LYS A 388 2.33 21.83 39.75
CA LYS A 388 0.88 21.78 40.07
C LYS A 388 0.06 22.87 39.39
N GLN A 389 0.63 24.07 39.23
CA GLN A 389 -0.05 25.20 38.58
C GLN A 389 -0.30 24.97 37.09
N GLN A 390 0.57 24.21 36.42
CA GLN A 390 0.49 23.93 34.99
C GLN A 390 -0.40 22.71 34.66
N SER A 391 -0.88 21.98 35.67
CA SER A 391 -1.50 20.66 35.46
C SER A 391 -2.75 20.67 34.60
N GLU A 392 -3.60 21.70 34.76
CA GLU A 392 -4.85 21.79 34.00
C GLU A 392 -4.57 22.08 32.52
N ILE A 393 -3.58 22.93 32.25
CA ILE A 393 -3.13 23.25 30.89
C ILE A 393 -2.54 22.01 30.22
N VAL A 394 -1.68 21.26 30.94
CA VAL A 394 -1.08 20.02 30.43
C VAL A 394 -2.13 18.96 30.12
N GLU A 395 -3.09 18.75 31.02
CA GLU A 395 -4.17 17.78 30.81
C GLU A 395 -5.03 18.13 29.59
N GLN A 396 -5.43 19.39 29.46
CA GLN A 396 -6.19 19.87 28.30
C GLN A 396 -5.39 19.70 27.00
N LEU A 397 -4.09 19.98 27.01
CA LEU A 397 -3.21 19.83 25.86
C LEU A 397 -3.10 18.38 25.40
N LEU A 398 -2.92 17.43 26.33
CA LEU A 398 -2.84 16.00 26.02
C LEU A 398 -4.13 15.49 25.36
N TRP A 399 -5.29 15.89 25.90
CA TRP A 399 -6.58 15.54 25.29
C TRP A 399 -6.82 16.23 23.95
N ARG A 400 -6.43 17.50 23.80
CA ARG A 400 -6.54 18.27 22.55
C ARG A 400 -5.81 17.57 21.40
N HIS A 401 -4.66 16.98 21.68
CA HIS A 401 -3.85 16.25 20.70
C HIS A 401 -4.16 14.75 20.59
N LYS A 402 -5.35 14.34 21.04
CA LYS A 402 -5.89 12.97 20.85
C LYS A 402 -5.08 11.87 21.54
N ALA A 403 -4.64 12.11 22.77
CA ALA A 403 -4.20 11.02 23.63
C ALA A 403 -5.29 9.92 23.71
N LEU A 404 -4.87 8.65 23.63
CA LEU A 404 -5.76 7.49 23.76
C LEU A 404 -6.22 7.28 25.21
N GLY A 405 -5.43 7.77 26.16
CA GLY A 405 -5.70 7.76 27.58
C GLY A 405 -4.69 8.63 28.29
N VAL A 406 -5.12 9.26 29.37
CA VAL A 406 -4.30 10.13 30.21
C VAL A 406 -4.60 9.75 31.66
N THR A 407 -3.56 9.54 32.45
CA THR A 407 -3.67 9.39 33.90
C THR A 407 -2.75 10.38 34.60
N LYS A 408 -3.23 10.90 35.72
CA LYS A 408 -2.55 11.86 36.57
C LYS A 408 -2.11 11.16 37.84
N THR A 409 -0.81 11.19 38.11
CA THR A 409 -0.21 10.58 39.30
C THR A 409 0.49 11.65 40.12
N SER A 410 0.08 11.78 41.39
CA SER A 410 0.63 12.71 42.38
C SER A 410 1.93 12.19 42.98
#